data_AF-A0A8T3T3H7-F1
#
_entry.id   AF-A0A8T3T3H7-F1
#
_cell.length_a   1.000
_cell.length_b   1.000
_cell.length_c   1.000
_cell.angle_alpha   90.00
_cell.angle_beta   90.00
_cell.angle_gamma   90.00
#
_symmetry.space_group_name_H-M   'P 1'
#
loop_
_entity.id
_entity.type
_entity.pdbx_description
1 polymer ?
#
loop_
_entity_poly.entity_id
_entity_poly.type
_entity_poly.pdbx_seq_one_letter_code
_entity_poly.pdbx_strand_id
1 'polypeptide(L)' 'CQVPQLCGESQWFECLCHGSKYTVLGEKRDGPAPRGMDRFEVVVEDGVYVADTRQVVAGPPPGTVTFDERGPTDMPHCSG' A
#
# COMPACT_ATOMS: atom_id res chain seq x y z
N CYS A 1 -5.05 3.33 -12.48
CA CYS A 1 -4.61 4.40 -11.57
C CYS A 1 -3.25 4.04 -11.01
N GLN A 2 -2.29 4.98 -11.01
CA GLN A 2 -1.07 4.84 -10.21
C GLN A 2 -1.39 5.34 -8.80
N VAL A 3 -0.99 4.63 -7.73
CA VAL A 3 -1.17 5.09 -6.34
C VAL A 3 0.06 5.93 -6.00
N PRO A 4 0.02 7.27 -6.06
CA PRO A 4 1.25 8.01 -6.27
C PRO A 4 1.86 8.58 -4.99
N GLN A 5 1.15 8.68 -3.87
CA GLN A 5 1.65 9.44 -2.72
C GLN A 5 1.49 8.72 -1.39
N LEU A 6 2.61 8.64 -0.66
CA LEU A 6 2.60 8.46 0.78
C LEU A 6 2.13 9.78 1.41
N CYS A 7 1.02 9.75 2.13
CA CYS A 7 0.52 10.91 2.84
C CYS A 7 1.35 11.17 4.10
N GLY A 8 1.81 12.41 4.29
CA GLY A 8 2.61 12.80 5.45
C GLY A 8 1.85 12.79 6.78
N GLU A 9 0.52 12.91 6.74
CA GLU A 9 -0.32 12.93 7.95
C GLU A 9 -0.67 11.51 8.42
N SER A 10 -1.14 10.67 7.51
CA SER A 10 -1.52 9.28 7.82
C SER A 10 -0.34 8.31 7.83
N GLN A 11 0.73 8.63 7.08
CA GLN A 11 1.81 7.70 6.72
C GLN A 11 1.30 6.49 5.92
N TRP A 12 0.19 6.68 5.19
CA TRP A 12 -0.42 5.68 4.31
C TRP A 12 -0.27 6.07 2.84
N PHE A 13 -0.26 5.08 1.95
CA PHE A 13 -0.40 5.34 0.52
C PHE A 13 -1.86 5.62 0.19
N GLU A 14 -2.13 6.76 -0.42
CA GLU A 14 -3.50 7.18 -0.74
C GLU A 14 -3.66 7.46 -2.23
N CYS A 15 -4.64 6.81 -2.85
CA CYS A 15 -4.89 6.91 -4.28
C CYS A 15 -5.69 8.18 -4.61
N LEU A 16 -5.07 9.11 -5.34
CA LEU A 16 -5.69 10.38 -5.75
C LEU A 16 -6.87 10.24 -6.73
N CYS A 17 -7.12 9.06 -7.29
CA CYS A 17 -8.22 8.87 -8.23
C CYS A 17 -9.55 8.55 -7.54
N HIS A 18 -9.53 7.66 -6.55
CA HIS A 18 -10.75 7.12 -5.93
C HIS A 18 -10.60 6.88 -4.41
N GLY A 19 -9.58 7.45 -3.77
CA GLY A 19 -9.42 7.43 -2.32
C GLY A 19 -9.09 6.07 -1.71
N SER A 20 -8.60 5.09 -2.49
CA SER A 20 -8.11 3.82 -1.91
C SER A 20 -6.87 4.05 -1.04
N LYS A 21 -6.88 3.52 0.17
CA LYS A 21 -5.84 3.76 1.18
C LYS A 21 -5.15 2.45 1.57
N TYR A 22 -3.84 2.48 1.74
CA TYR A 22 -3.04 1.32 2.10
C TYR A 22 -1.98 1.71 3.14
N THR A 23 -1.66 0.81 4.05
CA THR A 23 -0.48 0.99 4.93
C THR A 23 0.81 1.00 4.12
N VAL A 24 1.93 1.35 4.75
CA VAL A 24 3.26 1.28 4.12
C VAL A 24 3.63 -0.14 3.64
N LEU A 25 3.02 -1.19 4.20
CA LEU A 25 3.18 -2.59 3.76
C LEU A 25 2.22 -3.01 2.63
N GLY A 26 1.40 -2.07 2.14
CA GLY A 26 0.43 -2.30 1.08
C GLY A 26 -0.85 -3.00 1.51
N GLU A 27 -1.14 -3.08 2.80
CA GLU A 27 -2.40 -3.65 3.28
C GLU A 27 -3.54 -2.67 3.05
N LYS A 28 -4.62 -3.13 2.42
CA LYS A 28 -5.78 -2.27 2.14
C LYS A 28 -6.46 -1.82 3.43
N ARG A 29 -6.73 -0.52 3.54
CA ARG A 29 -7.46 0.09 4.66
C ARG A 29 -8.78 0.73 4.27
N ASP A 30 -8.89 1.27 3.06
CA ASP A 30 -10.12 1.93 2.62
C ASP A 30 -10.24 2.02 1.09
N GLY A 31 -11.41 2.43 0.60
CA GLY A 31 -11.73 2.74 -0.79
C GLY A 31 -12.07 1.54 -1.68
N PRO A 32 -12.30 1.78 -2.98
CA PRO A 32 -12.90 0.78 -3.88
C PRO A 32 -11.96 -0.33 -4.36
N ALA A 33 -10.66 -0.24 -4.13
CA ALA A 33 -9.74 -1.30 -4.52
C ALA A 33 -10.13 -2.64 -3.87
N PRO A 34 -10.04 -3.78 -4.59
CA PRO A 34 -10.61 -5.04 -4.10
C PRO A 34 -9.75 -5.74 -3.04
N ARG A 35 -8.45 -5.42 -2.94
CA ARG A 35 -7.47 -6.05 -2.04
C ARG A 35 -6.25 -5.16 -1.83
N GLY A 36 -5.26 -5.62 -1.05
CA GLY A 36 -3.97 -4.93 -0.87
C GLY A 36 -3.10 -4.90 -2.14
N MET A 37 -2.01 -4.14 -2.06
CA MET A 37 -1.05 -3.95 -3.15
C MET A 37 -0.27 -5.23 -3.44
N ASP A 38 -0.05 -5.52 -4.72
CA ASP A 38 0.84 -6.61 -5.14
C ASP A 38 2.28 -6.34 -4.73
N ARG A 39 3.02 -7.42 -4.53
CA ARG A 39 4.42 -7.39 -4.12
C ARG A 39 5.27 -8.10 -5.17
N PHE A 40 6.52 -7.67 -5.25
CA PHE A 40 7.55 -8.30 -6.07
C PHE A 40 8.68 -8.73 -5.15
N GLU A 41 9.31 -9.85 -5.49
CA GLU A 41 10.54 -10.25 -4.83
C GLU A 41 11.62 -9.22 -5.12
N VAL A 42 12.37 -8.83 -4.10
CA VAL A 42 13.49 -7.90 -4.21
C VAL A 42 14.73 -8.57 -3.66
N VAL A 43 15.78 -8.61 -4.46
CA VAL A 43 17.12 -9.04 -4.05
C VAL A 43 18.08 -7.85 -4.05
N VAL A 44 19.16 -7.96 -3.29
CA VAL A 44 20.25 -6.98 -3.29
C VAL A 44 21.46 -7.63 -3.94
N GLU A 45 21.84 -7.13 -5.11
CA GLU A 45 22.98 -7.62 -5.91
C GLU A 45 23.96 -6.47 -6.10
N ASP A 46 25.20 -6.65 -5.64
CA ASP A 46 26.26 -5.63 -5.76
C ASP A 46 25.86 -4.22 -5.26
N GLY A 47 25.04 -4.18 -4.21
CA GLY A 47 24.54 -2.92 -3.61
C GLY A 47 23.35 -2.29 -4.36
N VAL A 48 22.80 -2.97 -5.37
CA VAL A 48 21.62 -2.54 -6.13
C VAL A 48 20.42 -3.38 -5.73
N TYR A 49 19.28 -2.73 -5.49
CA TYR A 49 18.01 -3.40 -5.31
C TYR A 49 17.44 -3.80 -6.67
N VAL A 50 17.21 -5.09 -6.88
CA VAL A 50 16.63 -5.64 -8.11
C VAL A 50 15.28 -6.25 -7.78
N ALA A 51 14.21 -5.75 -8.42
CA ALA A 51 12.86 -6.28 -8.27
C ALA A 51 12.51 -7.23 -9.42
N ASP A 52 12.14 -8.48 -9.11
CA ASP A 52 11.68 -9.44 -10.11
C ASP A 52 10.19 -9.24 -10.43
N THR A 53 9.91 -8.50 -11.50
CA THR A 53 8.53 -8.16 -11.91
C THR A 53 7.81 -9.29 -12.64
N ARG A 54 8.47 -10.42 -12.89
CA ARG A 54 7.87 -11.58 -13.58
C ARG A 54 7.03 -12.42 -12.63
N GLN A 55 7.28 -12.34 -11.32
CA GLN A 55 6.54 -13.06 -10.30
C GLN A 55 5.76 -12.08 -9.42
N VAL A 56 4.48 -11.91 -9.73
CA VAL A 56 3.57 -11.11 -8.92
C VAL A 56 3.13 -11.93 -7.72
N VAL A 57 3.46 -11.48 -6.52
CA VAL A 57 2.87 -11.99 -5.28
C VAL A 57 1.60 -11.20 -5.02
N ALA A 58 0.45 -11.87 -5.05
CA ALA A 58 -0.84 -11.24 -4.88
C ALA A 58 -0.90 -10.49 -3.53
N GLY A 59 -1.40 -9.26 -3.59
CA GLY A 59 -1.59 -8.44 -2.40
C GLY A 59 -2.56 -9.08 -1.39
N PRO A 60 -2.40 -8.77 -0.10
CA PRO A 60 -3.14 -9.42 0.96
C PRO A 60 -4.66 -9.18 0.84
N PRO A 61 -5.50 -10.12 1.32
CA PRO A 61 -6.95 -9.93 1.31
C PRO A 61 -7.37 -8.72 2.17
N PRO A 62 -8.54 -8.11 1.89
CA PRO A 62 -9.11 -7.08 2.75
C PRO A 62 -9.19 -7.53 4.22
N GLY A 63 -8.85 -6.64 5.14
CA GLY A 63 -8.84 -6.94 6.59
C GLY A 63 -7.53 -7.54 7.11
N THR A 64 -6.50 -7.70 6.26
CA THR A 64 -5.15 -8.06 6.74
C THR A 64 -4.54 -6.91 7.52
N VAL A 65 -4.10 -7.19 8.75
CA VAL A 65 -3.52 -6.21 9.68
C VAL A 65 -2.32 -6.83 10.38
N THR A 66 -1.10 -6.52 9.94
CA THR A 66 0.13 -7.08 10.54
C THR A 66 1.11 -6.03 11.05
N PHE A 67 0.88 -4.75 10.80
CA PHE A 67 1.82 -3.68 11.17
C PHE A 67 1.15 -2.47 11.81
N ASP A 68 0.08 -1.97 11.18
CA ASP A 68 -0.62 -0.77 11.64
C ASP A 68 -2.06 -1.11 11.95
N GLU A 69 -2.48 -0.98 13.20
CA GLU A 69 -3.85 -1.33 13.64
C GLU A 69 -4.84 -0.17 13.48
N ARG A 70 -4.36 1.04 13.15
CA ARG A 70 -5.21 2.23 13.02
C ARG A 70 -6.23 2.05 11.89
N GLY A 71 -7.45 2.50 12.15
CA GLY A 71 -8.55 2.59 11.19
C GLY A 71 -8.54 3.89 10.38
N PRO A 72 -9.33 3.98 9.30
CA PRO A 72 -9.38 5.17 8.42
C PRO A 72 -9.90 6.46 9.04
N THR A 73 -10.33 6.43 10.31
CA THR A 73 -10.82 7.61 11.04
C THR A 73 -9.90 8.03 12.18
N ASP A 74 -8.81 7.28 12.42
CA ASP A 74 -7.92 7.50 13.56
C ASP A 74 -6.82 8.53 13.27
N MET A 75 -6.72 9.01 12.03
CA MET A 75 -5.72 9.98 11.58
C MET A 75 -6.25 10.88 10.47
N PRO A 76 -5.65 12.07 10.28
CA PRO A 76 -5.92 12.90 9.11
C PRO A 76 -5.42 12.24 7.82
N HIS A 77 -6.13 12.46 6.72
CA HIS A 77 -5.82 11.93 5.39
C HIS A 77 -5.54 13.05 4.40
N CYS A 78 -4.55 12.85 3.54
CA CYS A 78 -4.16 13.83 2.52
C CYS A 78 -5.12 13.84 1.33
N SER A 79 -5.92 12.78 1.19
CA SER A 79 -6.96 12.66 0.18
C SER A 79 -8.27 12.15 0.78
N GLY A 80 -9.38 12.68 0.27
CA GLY A 80 -10.73 12.19 0.55
C GLY A 80 -10.99 10.91 -0.22
#